data_AF-A0AAX4I6I3-F1
#
_entry.id   AF-A0AAX4I6I3-F1
#
_cell.length_a   1.000
_cell.length_b   1.000
_cell.length_c   1.000
_cell.angle_alpha   90.00
_cell.angle_beta   90.00
_cell.angle_gamma   90.00
#
_symmetry.space_group_name_H-M   'P 1'
#
loop_
_entity.id
_entity.type
_entity.pdbx_description
1 polymer ?
#
loop_
_entity_poly.entity_id
_entity_poly.type
_entity_poly.pdbx_seq_one_letter_code
_entity_poly.pdbx_strand_id
1 'polypeptide(L)'
;MARSTSQAYRHFRTALALWPKDNLRPETQFNEIIQRGIERRYTTPNIVDEAKELKQVNALYALADDRFKKAFPLNGDLLQPASQPTYFQDLVRELEEAPTRGWLKNMSKKLSGMFRFQ
;
A
#
# COMPACT_ATOMS: atom_id res chain seq x y z
N MET A 1 -29.03 10.86 -9.58
CA MET A 1 -28.33 11.37 -10.80
C MET A 1 -26.93 11.95 -10.50
N ALA A 2 -26.30 11.74 -9.32
CA ALA A 2 -25.12 12.53 -8.91
C ALA A 2 -23.72 11.91 -9.17
N ARG A 3 -23.60 10.58 -9.36
CA ARG A 3 -22.29 9.90 -9.41
C ARG A 3 -21.48 10.15 -10.68
N SER A 4 -22.13 10.19 -11.86
CA SER A 4 -21.45 10.35 -13.14
C SER A 4 -20.95 11.78 -13.39
N THR A 5 -21.51 12.76 -12.67
CA THR A 5 -21.21 14.19 -12.85
C THR A 5 -20.11 14.71 -11.91
N SER A 6 -19.88 14.09 -10.75
CA SER A 6 -18.81 14.53 -9.83
C SER A 6 -17.43 14.37 -10.45
N GLN A 7 -16.64 15.45 -10.40
CA GLN A 7 -15.27 15.48 -10.89
C GLN A 7 -14.34 14.71 -9.95
N ALA A 8 -14.53 14.87 -8.64
CA ALA A 8 -13.77 14.18 -7.61
C ALA A 8 -13.92 12.66 -7.74
N TYR A 9 -15.13 12.15 -7.97
CA TYR A 9 -15.37 10.73 -8.18
C TYR A 9 -14.55 10.15 -9.36
N ARG A 10 -14.47 10.88 -10.48
CA ARG A 10 -13.65 10.46 -11.64
C ARG A 10 -12.18 10.42 -11.27
N HIS A 11 -11.67 11.45 -10.61
CA HIS A 11 -10.27 11.49 -10.19
C HIS A 11 -9.93 10.43 -9.14
N PHE A 12 -10.85 10.08 -8.24
CA PHE A 12 -10.66 8.95 -7.32
C PHE A 12 -10.45 7.64 -8.07
N ARG A 13 -11.26 7.35 -9.09
CA ARG A 13 -11.10 6.12 -9.88
C ARG A 13 -9.73 6.09 -10.58
N THR A 14 -9.31 7.21 -11.16
CA THR A 14 -8.00 7.31 -11.81
C THR A 14 -6.86 7.15 -10.80
N ALA A 15 -6.94 7.81 -9.64
CA ALA A 15 -5.94 7.66 -8.57
C ALA A 15 -5.87 6.21 -8.09
N LEU A 16 -7.02 5.57 -7.83
CA LEU A 16 -7.16 4.16 -7.39
C LEU A 16 -6.50 3.17 -8.34
N ALA A 17 -6.52 3.44 -9.64
CA ALA A 17 -5.86 2.61 -10.64
C ALA A 17 -4.33 2.69 -10.59
N LEU A 18 -3.75 3.77 -10.04
CA LEU A 18 -2.30 3.95 -9.94
C LEU A 18 -1.69 3.24 -8.73
N TRP A 19 -2.48 2.81 -7.74
CA TRP A 19 -1.91 2.17 -6.56
C TRP A 19 -1.37 0.77 -6.85
N PRO A 20 -0.25 0.41 -6.21
CA PRO A 20 0.33 -0.91 -6.33
C PRO A 20 -0.61 -1.98 -5.74
N LYS A 21 -0.49 -3.19 -6.28
CA LYS A 21 -1.15 -4.38 -5.74
C LYS A 21 -0.43 -4.84 -4.48
N ASP A 22 -1.20 -5.17 -3.45
CA ASP A 22 -0.67 -5.70 -2.19
C ASP A 22 -0.60 -7.23 -2.27
N ASN A 23 0.59 -7.76 -2.53
CA ASN A 23 0.81 -9.20 -2.60
C ASN A 23 0.71 -9.89 -1.23
N LEU A 24 0.90 -9.16 -0.13
CA LEU A 24 0.84 -9.72 1.23
C LEU A 24 -0.60 -10.04 1.64
N ARG A 25 -1.56 -9.30 1.10
CA ARG A 25 -2.98 -9.40 1.46
C ARG A 25 -3.85 -9.50 0.20
N PRO A 26 -3.78 -10.62 -0.54
CA PRO A 26 -4.49 -10.78 -1.81
C PRO A 26 -6.01 -10.54 -1.67
N GLU A 27 -6.61 -11.00 -0.57
CA GLU A 27 -8.06 -10.89 -0.30
C GLU A 27 -8.55 -9.48 0.09
N THR A 28 -7.64 -8.57 0.45
CA THR A 28 -8.00 -7.25 0.97
C THR A 28 -7.13 -6.17 0.34
N GLN A 29 -7.43 -5.88 -0.93
CA GLN A 29 -6.72 -4.85 -1.66
C GLN A 29 -7.22 -3.45 -1.28
N PHE A 30 -6.27 -2.53 -1.07
CA PHE A 30 -6.57 -1.17 -0.66
C PHE A 30 -7.47 -0.44 -1.67
N ASN A 31 -7.17 -0.57 -2.96
CA ASN A 31 -7.95 0.05 -4.04
C ASN A 31 -9.44 -0.35 -3.98
N GLU A 32 -9.73 -1.63 -3.78
CA GLU A 32 -11.08 -2.18 -3.70
C GLU A 32 -11.84 -1.67 -2.47
N ILE A 33 -11.19 -1.67 -1.30
CA ILE A 33 -11.79 -1.21 -0.04
C ILE A 33 -12.16 0.27 -0.15
N ILE A 34 -11.22 1.09 -0.63
CA ILE A 34 -11.46 2.53 -0.79
C ILE A 34 -12.49 2.80 -1.86
N GLN A 35 -12.47 2.08 -3.00
CA GLN A 35 -13.49 2.21 -4.03
C GLN A 35 -14.88 1.93 -3.45
N ARG A 36 -15.04 0.84 -2.68
CA ARG A 36 -16.31 0.51 -2.03
C ARG A 36 -16.75 1.58 -1.03
N GLY A 37 -15.81 2.14 -0.28
CA GLY A 37 -16.06 3.25 0.65
C GLY A 37 -16.56 4.49 -0.08
N ILE A 38 -15.91 4.87 -1.18
CA ILE A 38 -16.30 5.98 -2.04
C ILE A 38 -17.68 5.72 -2.64
N GLU A 39 -17.93 4.55 -3.23
CA GLU A 39 -19.23 4.21 -3.79
C GLU A 39 -20.36 4.35 -2.77
N ARG A 40 -20.14 3.92 -1.52
CA ARG A 40 -21.09 4.14 -0.41
C ARG A 40 -21.29 5.63 -0.11
N ARG A 41 -20.23 6.43 -0.01
CA ARG A 41 -20.33 7.88 0.25
C ARG A 41 -21.15 8.61 -0.83
N TYR A 42 -20.98 8.24 -2.09
CA TYR A 42 -21.71 8.81 -3.22
C TYR A 42 -23.07 8.10 -3.49
N THR A 43 -23.54 7.26 -2.56
CA THR A 43 -24.91 6.73 -2.55
C THR A 43 -25.82 7.72 -1.83
N THR A 44 -26.94 8.08 -2.44
CA THR A 44 -27.98 8.93 -1.84
C THR A 44 -28.54 8.29 -0.56
N PRO A 45 -28.82 9.07 0.51
CA PRO A 45 -29.12 10.51 0.55
C PRO A 45 -27.94 11.42 0.99
N ASN A 46 -26.68 11.00 0.80
CA ASN A 46 -25.55 11.81 1.25
C ASN A 46 -25.31 13.04 0.35
N ILE A 47 -25.27 14.23 0.97
CA ILE A 47 -24.76 15.45 0.34
C ILE A 47 -23.24 15.40 0.43
N VAL A 48 -22.58 15.40 -0.72
CA VAL A 48 -21.12 15.32 -0.82
C VAL A 48 -20.57 16.73 -1.07
N ASP A 49 -19.64 17.17 -0.22
CA ASP A 49 -18.87 18.39 -0.44
C ASP A 49 -17.74 18.10 -1.44
N GLU A 50 -17.98 18.50 -2.69
CA GLU A 50 -17.06 18.28 -3.79
C GLU A 50 -15.66 18.91 -3.54
N ALA A 51 -15.59 20.09 -2.91
CA ALA A 51 -14.32 20.75 -2.66
C ALA A 51 -13.47 19.99 -1.64
N LYS A 52 -14.11 19.43 -0.61
CA LYS A 52 -13.45 18.56 0.37
C LYS A 52 -13.01 17.24 -0.26
N GLU A 53 -13.82 16.67 -1.14
CA GLU A 53 -13.47 15.44 -1.84
C GLU A 53 -12.28 15.64 -2.79
N LEU A 54 -12.23 16.75 -3.54
CA LEU A 54 -11.07 17.07 -4.38
C LEU A 54 -9.76 17.18 -3.58
N LYS A 55 -9.80 17.74 -2.36
CA LYS A 55 -8.62 17.76 -1.47
C LYS A 55 -8.18 16.35 -1.06
N GLN A 56 -9.14 15.47 -0.77
CA GLN A 56 -8.84 14.06 -0.47
C GLN A 56 -8.22 13.35 -1.68
N VAL A 57 -8.75 13.57 -2.89
CA VAL A 57 -8.16 13.03 -4.13
C VAL A 57 -6.72 13.53 -4.33
N ASN A 58 -6.46 14.82 -4.09
CA ASN A 58 -5.10 15.35 -4.23
C ASN A 58 -4.12 14.70 -3.24
N ALA A 59 -4.54 14.52 -1.99
CA ALA A 59 -3.73 13.77 -1.00
C ALA A 59 -3.45 12.34 -1.48
N LEU A 60 -4.43 11.73 -2.14
CA LEU A 60 -4.34 10.41 -2.73
C LEU A 60 -3.26 10.30 -3.80
N TYR A 61 -3.27 11.23 -4.75
CA TYR A 61 -2.23 11.32 -5.77
C TYR A 61 -0.86 11.60 -5.17
N ALA A 62 -0.78 12.48 -4.16
CA ALA A 62 0.48 12.79 -3.49
C ALA A 62 1.09 11.56 -2.80
N LEU A 63 0.27 10.68 -2.24
CA LEU A 63 0.72 9.41 -1.65
C LEU A 63 1.14 8.41 -2.74
N ALA A 64 0.34 8.24 -3.79
CA ALA A 64 0.64 7.30 -4.88
C ALA A 64 1.91 7.68 -5.66
N ASP A 65 2.21 8.98 -5.80
CA ASP A 65 3.43 9.48 -6.44
C ASP A 65 4.63 9.56 -5.48
N ASP A 66 4.53 9.00 -4.27
CA ASP A 66 5.60 9.03 -3.27
C ASP A 66 6.13 10.46 -3.00
N ARG A 67 5.27 11.49 -3.12
CA ARG A 67 5.68 12.90 -3.10
C ARG A 67 6.45 13.27 -1.83
N PHE A 68 6.02 12.74 -0.68
CA PHE A 68 6.65 13.03 0.60
C PHE A 68 7.98 12.29 0.78
N LYS A 69 8.11 11.09 0.21
CA LYS A 69 9.38 10.35 0.17
C LYS A 69 10.42 11.10 -0.69
N LYS A 70 9.98 11.70 -1.80
CA LYS A 70 10.83 12.54 -2.66
C LYS A 70 11.20 13.87 -1.99
N ALA A 71 10.24 14.50 -1.31
CA ALA A 71 10.44 15.80 -0.66
C ALA A 71 11.32 15.71 0.60
N PHE A 72 11.24 14.60 1.34
CA PHE A 72 11.97 14.38 2.58
C PHE A 72 12.76 13.07 2.50
N PRO A 73 13.86 13.04 1.72
CA PRO A 73 14.68 11.84 1.60
C PRO A 73 15.27 11.46 2.95
N LEU A 74 15.21 10.18 3.29
CA LEU A 74 15.85 9.64 4.49
C LEU A 74 17.35 9.50 4.24
N ASN A 75 18.17 9.91 5.22
CA ASN A 75 19.61 9.71 5.19
C ASN A 75 19.94 8.21 5.16
N GLY A 76 20.88 7.80 4.30
CA GLY A 76 21.23 6.39 4.11
C GLY A 76 21.62 5.67 5.41
N ASP A 77 22.31 6.35 6.31
CA ASP A 77 22.72 5.82 7.62
C ASP A 77 21.54 5.44 8.52
N LEU A 78 20.39 6.11 8.39
CA LEU A 78 19.19 5.77 9.18
C LEU A 78 18.58 4.43 8.75
N LEU A 79 18.81 4.03 7.49
CA LEU A 79 18.34 2.76 6.94
C LEU A 79 19.38 1.64 7.06
N GLN A 80 20.50 1.90 7.74
CA GLN A 80 21.60 0.95 7.91
C GLN A 80 21.98 0.87 9.40
N PRO A 81 21.21 0.13 10.22
CA PRO A 81 21.52 0.03 11.64
C PRO A 81 22.89 -0.63 11.83
N ALA A 82 23.67 -0.12 12.79
CA ALA A 82 25.05 -0.57 13.02
C ALA A 82 25.17 -2.09 13.28
N SER A 83 24.14 -2.71 13.84
CA SER A 83 24.08 -4.16 14.09
C SER A 83 23.88 -5.00 12.82
N GLN A 84 23.17 -4.47 11.81
CA GLN A 84 22.91 -5.16 10.55
C GLN A 84 22.60 -4.15 9.43
N PRO A 85 23.61 -3.72 8.65
CA PRO A 85 23.42 -2.69 7.61
C PRO A 85 22.40 -3.07 6.52
N THR A 86 22.19 -4.37 6.27
CA THR A 86 21.24 -4.86 5.25
C THR A 86 19.82 -5.12 5.78
N TYR A 87 19.55 -4.85 7.06
CA TYR A 87 18.32 -5.28 7.75
C TYR A 87 17.03 -4.96 6.99
N PHE A 88 16.82 -3.69 6.61
CA PHE A 88 15.58 -3.29 5.94
C PHE A 88 15.48 -3.82 4.50
N GLN A 89 16.61 -4.01 3.81
CA GLN A 89 16.62 -4.62 2.47
C GLN A 89 16.24 -6.10 2.56
N ASP A 90 16.80 -6.81 3.55
CA ASP A 90 16.46 -8.20 3.82
C ASP A 90 14.98 -8.34 4.20
N LEU A 91 14.46 -7.43 5.02
CA LEU A 91 13.05 -7.42 5.44
C LEU A 91 12.10 -7.20 4.25
N VAL A 92 12.39 -6.23 3.38
CA VAL A 92 11.57 -5.98 2.17
C VAL A 92 11.58 -7.21 1.27
N ARG A 93 12.75 -7.80 1.01
CA ARG A 93 12.88 -9.04 0.22
C ARG A 93 12.07 -10.18 0.83
N GLU A 94 12.12 -10.35 2.15
CA GLU A 94 11.35 -11.39 2.82
C GLU A 94 9.84 -11.19 2.71
N LEU A 95 9.37 -9.94 2.78
CA LEU A 95 7.97 -9.59 2.57
C LEU A 95 7.52 -9.87 1.15
N GLU A 96 8.31 -9.50 0.14
CA GLU A 96 7.98 -9.76 -1.28
C GLU A 96 7.94 -11.27 -1.60
N GLU A 97 8.83 -12.05 -0.99
CA GLU A 97 8.87 -13.49 -1.19
C GLU A 97 7.82 -14.24 -0.35
N ALA A 98 7.32 -13.69 0.76
CA ALA A 98 6.36 -14.35 1.65
C ALA A 98 5.11 -14.95 0.96
N PRO A 99 4.42 -14.24 0.04
CA PRO A 99 3.21 -14.78 -0.61
C PRO A 99 3.51 -15.86 -1.66
N THR A 100 4.71 -15.89 -2.24
CA THR A 100 5.13 -16.91 -3.22
C THR A 100 5.93 -18.06 -2.59
N ARG A 101 6.42 -17.88 -1.36
CA ARG A 101 7.02 -18.92 -0.53
C ARG A 101 5.94 -19.92 -0.12
N GLY A 102 5.80 -20.97 -0.93
CA GLY A 102 5.00 -22.14 -0.60
C GLY A 102 5.35 -22.67 0.80
N TRP A 103 4.32 -23.11 1.53
CA TRP A 103 4.37 -23.62 2.91
C TRP A 103 5.59 -24.53 3.23
N LEU A 104 6.06 -25.31 2.27
CA LEU A 104 7.24 -26.19 2.37
C LEU A 104 8.59 -25.46 2.58
N LYS A 105 8.78 -24.27 2.02
CA LYS A 105 10.05 -23.50 2.15
C LYS A 105 10.19 -22.85 3.53
N ASN A 106 9.06 -22.51 4.15
CA ASN A 106 9.01 -22.03 5.54
C ASN A 106 9.32 -23.16 6.53
N MET A 107 8.94 -24.40 6.21
CA MET A 107 9.26 -25.58 7.01
C MET A 107 10.74 -25.97 6.87
N SER A 108 11.33 -25.87 5.67
CA SER A 108 12.76 -26.16 5.46
C SER A 108 13.69 -25.14 6.15
N LYS A 109 13.33 -23.85 6.17
CA LYS A 109 14.08 -22.83 6.91
C LYS A 109 14.04 -23.06 8.42
N LYS A 110 12.87 -23.43 8.98
CA LYS A 110 12.74 -23.83 10.39
C LYS A 110 13.61 -25.05 10.73
N LEU A 111 13.67 -26.04 9.85
CA LEU A 111 14.56 -27.19 10.00
C LEU A 111 16.04 -26.76 9.93
N SER A 112 16.45 -25.96 8.95
CA SER A 112 17.85 -25.52 8.81
C SER A 112 18.36 -24.65 9.98
N GLY A 113 17.47 -23.86 10.60
CA GLY A 113 17.80 -23.07 11.79
C GLY A 113 17.95 -23.94 13.04
N MET A 114 17.28 -25.10 13.10
CA MET A 114 17.39 -26.07 14.19
C MET A 114 18.72 -26.84 14.14
N PHE A 115 19.29 -27.02 12.96
CA PHE A 115 20.60 -27.66 12.76
C PHE A 115 21.81 -26.71 12.88
N ARG A 116 21.60 -25.41 13.22
CA ARG A 116 22.67 -24.43 13.49
C ARG A 116 23.03 -24.27 14.98
N PHE A 117 22.62 -25.22 15.82
CA PHE A 117 23.14 -25.39 17.18
C PHE A 117 24.05 -26.62 17.24
N GLN A 118 25.30 -26.46 16.77
CA GLN A 118 26.47 -27.21 17.23
C GLN A 118 27.64 -26.24 17.33
#